data_AF-A0A9W8MXX6-F1
#
_entry.id   AF-A0A9W8MXX6-F1
#
_cell.length_a   1.000
_cell.length_b   1.000
_cell.length_c   1.000
_cell.angle_alpha   90.00
_cell.angle_beta   90.00
_cell.angle_gamma   90.00
#
_symmetry.space_group_name_H-M   'P 1'
#
loop_
_entity.id
_entity.type
_entity.pdbx_description
1 polymer ?
#
loop_
_entity_poly.entity_id
_entity_poly.type
_entity_poly.pdbx_seq_one_letter_code
_entity_poly.pdbx_strand_id
1 'polypeptide(L)'
;MPLDGCYEHIDLLTDSSLVLKPLPFHITSQKDVYSGRLGSCRVVVKSWRGMAACSSTRTAFIKRLRRELETWQRAAELHPNIVPLLGLTSVSQLSSVPALVLAKYENGNARDYLDRRKLTTRERISETLRLMSGIADALRFLHMRRPPVIHGSVRGVRFPSSASFLPALYQPST
;
A
#
# COMPACT_ATOMS: atom_id res chain seq x y z
N MET A 1 7.89 25.52 -0.14
CA MET A 1 8.48 25.12 -1.43
C MET A 1 7.43 24.30 -2.18
N PRO A 2 7.10 24.67 -3.43
CA PRO A 2 6.19 23.86 -4.24
C PRO A 2 6.85 22.50 -4.54
N LEU A 3 6.07 21.43 -4.49
CA LEU A 3 6.51 20.03 -4.59
C LEU A 3 6.65 19.55 -6.05
N ASP A 4 6.59 20.46 -7.01
CA ASP A 4 6.19 20.23 -8.41
C ASP A 4 7.27 19.63 -9.33
N GLY A 5 8.38 19.13 -8.80
CA GLY A 5 9.40 18.41 -9.59
C GLY A 5 9.81 17.04 -9.03
N CYS A 6 9.28 16.66 -7.87
CA CYS A 6 9.77 15.48 -7.14
C CYS A 6 9.07 14.16 -7.53
N TYR A 7 8.06 14.18 -8.40
CA TYR A 7 7.13 13.05 -8.56
C TYR A 7 6.67 12.78 -10.01
N GLU A 8 7.47 13.12 -11.03
CA GLU A 8 7.09 13.04 -12.47
C GLU A 8 6.53 11.69 -12.97
N HIS A 9 6.74 10.58 -12.25
CA HIS A 9 6.22 9.24 -12.61
C HIS A 9 5.21 8.66 -11.61
N ILE A 10 4.92 9.36 -10.51
CA ILE A 10 3.94 8.95 -9.50
C ILE A 10 2.91 10.04 -9.40
N ASP A 11 1.66 9.73 -9.72
CA ASP A 11 0.58 10.70 -9.72
C ASP A 11 0.48 11.40 -8.36
N LEU A 12 0.78 12.70 -8.36
CA LEU A 12 0.41 13.58 -7.26
C LEU A 12 -1.08 13.84 -7.37
N LEU A 13 -1.84 13.12 -6.55
CA LEU A 13 -3.28 13.27 -6.44
C LEU A 13 -3.54 14.56 -5.64
N THR A 14 -3.65 15.66 -6.38
CA THR A 14 -3.94 17.00 -5.85
C THR A 14 -5.41 17.09 -5.42
N ASP A 15 -5.60 16.93 -4.09
CA ASP A 15 -6.70 17.25 -3.16
C ASP A 15 -8.18 17.28 -3.65
N SER A 16 -8.47 17.87 -4.81
CA SER A 16 -9.84 18.20 -5.26
C SER A 16 -10.80 17.01 -5.44
N SER A 17 -10.32 15.77 -5.50
CA SER A 17 -11.15 14.56 -5.64
C SER A 17 -11.00 13.53 -4.53
N LEU A 18 -10.10 13.77 -3.55
CA LEU A 18 -9.82 12.84 -2.46
C LEU A 18 -10.60 13.23 -1.19
N VAL A 19 -11.57 12.40 -0.80
CA VAL A 19 -12.37 12.60 0.41
C VAL A 19 -12.02 11.53 1.44
N LEU A 20 -11.48 11.92 2.59
CA LEU A 20 -11.12 11.02 3.68
C LEU A 20 -12.19 10.97 4.75
N LYS A 21 -12.32 9.80 5.41
CA LYS A 21 -13.04 9.73 6.69
C LYS A 21 -12.27 10.51 7.76
N PRO A 22 -12.97 11.13 8.73
CA PRO A 22 -12.36 12.02 9.71
C PRO A 22 -11.35 11.33 10.63
N LEU A 23 -11.51 10.03 10.87
CA LEU A 23 -10.64 9.26 11.76
C LEU A 23 -9.95 8.13 11.00
N PRO A 24 -8.67 7.84 11.33
CA PRO A 24 -8.00 6.65 10.83
C PRO A 24 -8.66 5.40 11.41
N PHE A 25 -8.81 4.36 10.58
CA PHE A 25 -9.36 3.07 11.03
C PHE A 25 -8.28 2.12 11.54
N HIS A 26 -7.01 2.48 11.35
CA HIS A 26 -5.87 1.76 11.91
C HIS A 26 -4.74 2.73 12.21
N ILE A 27 -4.26 2.71 13.44
CA ILE A 27 -3.20 3.58 13.95
C ILE A 27 -2.04 2.70 14.42
N THR A 28 -0.83 3.10 14.11
CA THR A 28 0.40 2.54 14.66
C THR A 28 1.26 3.65 15.22
N SER A 29 2.31 3.33 15.97
CA SER A 29 3.26 4.32 16.50
C SER A 29 3.86 5.23 15.41
N GLN A 30 3.99 4.74 14.17
CA GLN A 30 4.66 5.46 13.09
C GLN A 30 3.73 5.92 11.97
N LYS A 31 2.51 5.38 11.87
CA LYS A 31 1.64 5.56 10.69
C LYS A 31 0.16 5.56 11.06
N ASP A 32 -0.59 6.40 10.39
CA ASP A 32 -2.05 6.40 10.37
C ASP A 32 -2.58 5.88 9.05
N VAL A 33 -3.66 5.10 9.11
CA VAL A 33 -4.31 4.55 7.93
C VAL A 33 -5.76 5.02 7.90
N TYR A 34 -6.06 5.86 6.91
CA TYR A 34 -7.36 6.42 6.63
C TYR A 34 -8.04 5.63 5.52
N SER A 35 -9.37 5.61 5.54
CA SER A 35 -10.16 5.19 4.40
C SER A 35 -10.79 6.40 3.76
N GLY A 36 -10.91 6.40 2.44
CA GLY A 36 -11.51 7.52 1.71
C GLY A 36 -12.06 7.09 0.35
N ARG A 37 -12.34 8.10 -0.47
CA ARG A 37 -12.73 7.98 -1.87
C ARG A 37 -11.90 8.92 -2.73
N LEU A 38 -11.51 8.43 -3.91
CA LEU A 38 -10.92 9.22 -4.99
C LEU A 38 -11.86 9.08 -6.19
N GLY A 39 -12.69 10.10 -6.44
CA GLY A 39 -13.82 9.96 -7.35
C GLY A 39 -14.76 8.82 -6.94
N SER A 40 -15.01 7.86 -7.84
CA SER A 40 -15.82 6.67 -7.56
C SER A 40 -15.03 5.54 -6.85
N CYS A 41 -13.69 5.61 -6.87
CA CYS A 41 -12.82 4.58 -6.32
C CYS A 41 -12.71 4.70 -4.81
N ARG A 42 -12.90 3.59 -4.08
CA ARG A 42 -12.58 3.54 -2.66
C ARG A 42 -11.07 3.41 -2.48
N VAL A 43 -10.51 4.20 -1.57
CA VAL A 43 -9.05 4.24 -1.34
C VAL A 43 -8.69 4.08 0.13
N VAL A 44 -7.44 3.71 0.36
CA VAL A 44 -6.77 3.69 1.65
C VAL A 44 -5.62 4.67 1.58
N VAL A 45 -5.55 5.58 2.55
CA VAL A 45 -4.47 6.56 2.64
C VAL A 45 -3.58 6.25 3.85
N LYS A 46 -2.29 6.01 3.61
CA LYS A 46 -1.31 5.79 4.68
C LYS A 46 -0.49 7.06 4.89
N SER A 47 -0.68 7.69 6.04
CA SER A 47 0.07 8.86 6.48
C SER A 47 1.15 8.48 7.48
N TRP A 48 2.29 9.16 7.47
CA TRP A 48 3.37 8.97 8.43
C TRP A 48 3.25 9.95 9.59
N ARG A 49 3.49 9.48 10.82
CA ARG A 49 3.51 10.31 12.04
C ARG A 49 4.92 10.80 12.34
N GLY A 50 5.02 11.97 12.99
CA GLY A 50 6.24 12.42 13.68
C GLY A 50 7.41 12.84 12.78
N MET A 51 7.25 12.89 11.46
CA MET A 51 8.33 13.21 10.52
C MET A 51 8.60 14.71 10.36
N ALA A 52 8.76 15.43 11.47
CA ALA A 52 8.87 16.91 11.49
C ALA A 52 10.10 17.46 12.26
N ALA A 53 11.20 16.71 12.37
CA ALA A 53 12.35 17.18 13.15
C ALA A 53 13.33 18.09 12.37
N CYS A 54 13.54 17.88 11.05
CA CYS A 54 14.49 18.66 10.25
C CYS A 54 14.21 18.61 8.74
N SER A 55 14.47 19.71 8.01
CA SER A 55 14.26 19.81 6.55
C SER A 55 15.16 18.86 5.75
N SER A 56 16.42 18.65 6.17
CA SER A 56 17.34 17.73 5.50
C SER A 56 16.93 16.27 5.67
N THR A 57 16.50 15.86 6.87
CA THR A 57 15.95 14.52 7.15
C THR A 57 14.69 14.26 6.34
N ARG A 58 13.82 15.27 6.19
CA ARG A 58 12.61 15.19 5.36
C ARG A 58 12.96 14.96 3.88
N THR A 59 13.90 15.73 3.33
CA THR A 59 14.32 15.59 1.93
C THR A 59 14.95 14.22 1.65
N ALA A 60 15.81 13.74 2.56
CA ALA A 60 16.41 12.40 2.45
C ALA A 60 15.34 11.30 2.48
N PHE A 61 14.36 11.42 3.38
CA PHE A 61 13.23 10.50 3.46
C PHE A 61 12.40 10.50 2.17
N ILE A 62 12.02 11.68 1.66
CA ILE A 62 11.25 11.81 0.42
C ILE A 62 12.00 11.18 -0.75
N LYS A 63 13.32 11.41 -0.87
CA LYS A 63 14.15 10.82 -1.93
C LYS A 63 14.22 9.29 -1.82
N ARG A 64 14.30 8.73 -0.60
CA ARG A 64 14.22 7.27 -0.38
C ARG A 64 12.84 6.74 -0.76
N LEU A 65 11.79 7.38 -0.25
CA LEU A 65 10.41 7.01 -0.52
C LEU A 65 10.14 6.96 -2.03
N ARG A 66 10.53 7.98 -2.81
CA ARG A 66 10.36 8.00 -4.26
C ARG A 66 10.93 6.74 -4.94
N ARG A 67 12.19 6.39 -4.63
CA ARG A 67 12.85 5.22 -5.23
C ARG A 67 12.13 3.92 -4.90
N GLU A 68 11.63 3.80 -3.67
CA GLU A 68 10.85 2.64 -3.23
C GLU A 68 9.50 2.58 -3.96
N LEU A 69 8.83 3.71 -4.16
CA LEU A 69 7.54 3.78 -4.85
C LEU A 69 7.64 3.50 -6.35
N GLU A 70 8.64 4.03 -7.05
CA GLU A 70 8.88 3.69 -8.46
C GLU A 70 9.13 2.19 -8.63
N THR A 71 9.90 1.60 -7.71
CA THR A 71 10.17 0.16 -7.69
C THR A 71 8.89 -0.64 -7.47
N TRP A 72 8.03 -0.17 -6.56
CA TRP A 72 6.73 -0.77 -6.25
C TRP A 72 5.78 -0.68 -7.44
N GLN A 73 5.59 0.51 -8.03
CA GLN A 73 4.66 0.71 -9.14
C GLN A 73 4.99 -0.20 -10.32
N ARG A 74 6.25 -0.26 -10.74
CA ARG A 74 6.71 -1.21 -11.77
C ARG A 74 6.48 -2.67 -11.38
N ALA A 75 6.66 -3.00 -10.10
CA ALA A 75 6.41 -4.37 -9.63
C ALA A 75 4.91 -4.73 -9.67
N ALA A 76 4.03 -3.78 -9.35
CA ALA A 76 2.58 -3.97 -9.40
C ALA A 76 2.04 -4.06 -10.83
N GLU A 77 2.67 -3.38 -11.79
CA GLU A 77 2.34 -3.50 -13.21
C GLU A 77 2.73 -4.87 -13.78
N LEU A 78 3.86 -5.43 -13.32
CA LEU A 78 4.43 -6.66 -13.85
C LEU A 78 3.98 -7.93 -13.12
N HIS A 79 3.45 -7.80 -11.90
CA HIS A 79 3.06 -8.94 -11.10
C HIS A 79 1.70 -8.70 -10.48
N PRO A 80 0.72 -9.57 -10.75
CA PRO A 80 -0.62 -9.30 -10.31
C PRO A 80 -0.66 -9.39 -8.77
N ASN A 81 0.11 -10.27 -8.11
CA ASN A 81 0.09 -10.41 -6.65
C ASN A 81 0.78 -9.26 -5.89
N ILE A 82 0.87 -8.07 -6.48
CA ILE A 82 1.43 -6.88 -5.87
C ILE A 82 0.40 -5.76 -6.01
N VAL A 83 0.08 -5.10 -4.91
CA VAL A 83 -0.97 -4.07 -4.91
C VAL A 83 -0.53 -2.86 -5.70
N PRO A 84 -1.37 -2.34 -6.62
CA PRO A 84 -1.10 -1.07 -7.28
C PRO A 84 -1.07 0.10 -6.29
N LEU A 85 -0.01 0.90 -6.40
CA LEU A 85 0.04 2.23 -5.84
C LEU A 85 -0.76 3.16 -6.76
N LEU A 86 -1.75 3.88 -6.22
CA LEU A 86 -2.54 4.82 -7.03
C LEU A 86 -1.88 6.20 -7.14
N GLY A 87 -1.02 6.53 -6.18
CA GLY A 87 -0.32 7.81 -6.18
C GLY A 87 0.04 8.28 -4.79
N LEU A 88 0.43 9.55 -4.73
CA LEU A 88 0.77 10.27 -3.51
C LEU A 88 -0.18 11.43 -3.31
N THR A 89 -0.42 11.79 -2.06
CA THR A 89 -1.24 12.95 -1.73
C THR A 89 -0.62 13.74 -0.58
N SER A 90 -0.62 15.06 -0.72
CA SER A 90 -0.20 15.97 0.33
C SER A 90 -1.44 16.52 1.02
N VAL A 91 -2.05 15.74 1.91
CA VAL A 91 -3.16 16.25 2.71
C VAL A 91 -2.56 17.13 3.80
N SER A 92 -2.73 18.44 3.65
CA SER A 92 -2.13 19.49 4.48
C SER A 92 -2.33 19.31 5.99
N GLN A 93 -3.35 18.58 6.40
CA GLN A 93 -3.70 18.30 7.80
C GLN A 93 -3.12 17.00 8.37
N LEU A 94 -2.57 16.10 7.52
CA LEU A 94 -2.17 14.75 7.96
C LEU A 94 -0.70 14.64 8.34
N SER A 95 0.21 15.22 7.55
CA SER A 95 1.64 15.20 7.86
C SER A 95 2.44 16.17 6.98
N SER A 96 3.70 16.41 7.37
CA SER A 96 4.64 17.23 6.59
C SER A 96 5.34 16.50 5.44
N VAL A 97 5.02 15.21 5.24
CA VAL A 97 5.44 14.39 4.11
C VAL A 97 4.21 13.87 3.35
N PRO A 98 4.31 13.57 2.05
CA PRO A 98 3.17 13.02 1.31
C PRO A 98 2.71 11.69 1.91
N ALA A 99 1.42 11.41 1.85
CA ALA A 99 0.79 10.15 2.21
C ALA A 99 0.62 9.25 0.96
N LEU A 100 0.60 7.93 1.16
CA LEU A 100 0.35 6.97 0.08
C LEU A 100 -1.14 6.81 -0.18
N VAL A 101 -1.56 6.83 -1.43
CA VAL A 101 -2.93 6.47 -1.84
C VAL A 101 -2.92 5.09 -2.50
N LEU A 102 -3.73 4.19 -1.96
CA LEU A 102 -3.83 2.80 -2.39
C LEU A 102 -5.27 2.46 -2.71
N ALA A 103 -5.51 1.57 -3.66
CA ALA A 103 -6.84 1.02 -3.88
C ALA A 103 -7.34 0.34 -2.58
N LYS A 104 -8.60 0.62 -2.20
CA LYS A 104 -9.25 -0.10 -1.12
C LYS A 104 -9.81 -1.40 -1.67
N TYR A 105 -9.56 -2.48 -0.93
CA TYR A 105 -10.10 -3.78 -1.24
C TYR A 105 -11.09 -4.20 -0.15
N GLU A 106 -12.21 -4.78 -0.58
CA GLU A 106 -13.38 -5.04 0.27
C GLU A 106 -13.20 -6.17 1.27
N ASN A 107 -12.36 -7.14 0.91
CA ASN A 107 -12.19 -8.38 1.66
C ASN A 107 -11.31 -8.24 2.91
N GLY A 108 -10.81 -7.04 3.22
CA GLY A 108 -9.97 -6.83 4.40
C GLY A 108 -8.62 -7.55 4.30
N ASN A 109 -8.06 -7.96 5.42
CA ASN A 109 -6.82 -8.75 5.47
C ASN A 109 -7.08 -10.26 5.27
N ALA A 110 -6.04 -11.09 5.19
CA ALA A 110 -6.19 -12.53 4.90
C ALA A 110 -7.03 -13.25 5.95
N ARG A 111 -6.77 -12.93 7.21
CA ARG A 111 -7.48 -13.47 8.36
C ARG A 111 -8.94 -13.04 8.30
N ASP A 112 -9.22 -11.74 8.16
CA ASP A 112 -10.59 -11.22 8.06
C ASP A 112 -11.36 -11.89 6.91
N TYR A 113 -10.70 -12.07 5.75
CA TYR A 113 -11.30 -12.71 4.58
C TYR A 113 -11.69 -14.16 4.85
N LEU A 114 -10.81 -14.93 5.50
CA LEU A 114 -11.08 -16.32 5.85
C LEU A 114 -12.13 -16.44 6.96
N ASP A 115 -12.09 -15.55 7.95
CA ASP A 115 -12.97 -15.57 9.12
C ASP A 115 -14.40 -15.15 8.82
N ARG A 116 -14.60 -14.24 7.86
CA ARG A 116 -15.94 -13.82 7.42
C ARG A 116 -16.68 -14.88 6.60
N ARG A 117 -15.98 -15.89 6.09
CA ARG A 117 -16.57 -16.95 5.27
C ARG A 117 -16.90 -18.16 6.14
N LYS A 118 -18.11 -18.67 6.01
CA LYS A 118 -18.54 -19.94 6.64
C LYS A 118 -17.93 -21.14 5.88
N LEU A 119 -16.60 -21.27 5.95
CA LEU A 119 -15.84 -22.34 5.30
C LEU A 119 -15.78 -23.56 6.22
N THR A 120 -15.90 -24.74 5.63
CA THR A 120 -15.46 -25.99 6.26
C THR A 120 -13.96 -25.95 6.52
N THR A 121 -13.46 -26.83 7.40
CA THR A 121 -12.02 -26.96 7.67
C THR A 121 -11.21 -27.19 6.38
N ARG A 122 -11.71 -28.05 5.49
CA ARG A 122 -11.05 -28.37 4.22
C ARG A 122 -10.98 -27.17 3.29
N GLU A 123 -12.08 -26.43 3.14
CA GLU A 123 -12.10 -25.21 2.32
C GLU A 123 -11.21 -24.11 2.90
N ARG A 124 -11.19 -23.95 4.22
CA ARG A 124 -10.30 -22.98 4.89
C ARG A 124 -8.83 -23.29 4.62
N ILE A 125 -8.43 -24.56 4.70
CA ILE A 125 -7.06 -24.97 4.37
C ILE A 125 -6.75 -24.69 2.90
N SER A 126 -7.64 -25.09 1.99
CA SER A 126 -7.47 -24.86 0.55
C SER A 126 -7.32 -23.37 0.22
N GLU A 127 -8.18 -22.53 0.78
CA GLU A 127 -8.11 -21.08 0.60
C GLU A 127 -6.83 -20.51 1.21
N THR A 128 -6.43 -20.94 2.40
CA THR A 128 -5.18 -20.50 3.02
C THR A 128 -3.97 -20.81 2.14
N LEU A 129 -3.89 -22.05 1.61
CA LEU A 129 -2.83 -22.45 0.69
C LEU A 129 -2.85 -21.61 -0.60
N ARG A 130 -4.04 -21.31 -1.13
CA ARG A 130 -4.22 -20.45 -2.30
C ARG A 130 -3.68 -19.03 -2.04
N LEU A 131 -3.96 -18.46 -0.87
CA LEU A 131 -3.43 -17.15 -0.48
C LEU A 131 -1.90 -17.21 -0.28
N MET A 132 -1.39 -18.24 0.38
CA MET A 132 0.06 -18.41 0.60
C MET A 132 0.82 -18.61 -0.70
N SER A 133 0.26 -19.34 -1.67
CA SER A 133 0.86 -19.55 -2.98
C SER A 133 1.06 -18.24 -3.73
N GLY A 134 0.06 -17.36 -3.77
CA GLY A 134 0.24 -16.03 -4.38
C GLY A 134 1.25 -15.16 -3.63
N ILE A 135 1.38 -15.33 -2.30
CA ILE A 135 2.34 -14.56 -1.49
C ILE A 135 3.74 -14.99 -1.90
N ALA A 136 3.97 -16.30 -1.97
CA ALA A 136 5.22 -16.88 -2.39
C ALA A 136 5.58 -16.47 -3.82
N ASP A 137 4.61 -16.42 -4.74
CA ASP A 137 4.86 -16.03 -6.13
C ASP A 137 5.25 -14.55 -6.25
N ALA A 138 4.56 -13.65 -5.54
CA ALA A 138 4.93 -12.24 -5.45
C ALA A 138 6.35 -12.04 -4.88
N LEU A 139 6.68 -12.76 -3.80
CA LEU A 139 8.00 -12.68 -3.17
C LEU A 139 9.09 -13.21 -4.09
N ARG A 140 8.84 -14.34 -4.77
CA ARG A 140 9.74 -14.88 -5.78
C ARG A 140 10.01 -13.86 -6.88
N PHE A 141 8.95 -13.23 -7.41
CA PHE A 141 9.09 -12.17 -8.40
C PHE A 141 9.95 -11.00 -7.90
N LEU A 142 9.70 -10.50 -6.68
CA LEU A 142 10.46 -9.39 -6.09
C LEU A 142 11.93 -9.74 -5.86
N HIS A 143 12.23 -10.95 -5.38
CA HIS A 143 13.58 -11.43 -5.12
C HIS A 143 14.37 -11.71 -6.40
N MET A 144 13.70 -12.02 -7.51
CA MET A 144 14.35 -12.24 -8.81
C MET A 144 14.78 -10.94 -9.52
N ARG A 145 14.39 -9.76 -9.01
CA ARG A 145 14.79 -8.48 -9.59
C ARG A 145 16.28 -8.19 -9.36
N ARG A 146 16.84 -7.27 -10.15
CA ARG A 146 18.22 -6.78 -9.99
C ARG A 146 18.23 -5.26 -9.84
N PRO A 147 18.53 -4.72 -8.65
CA PRO A 147 18.79 -5.44 -7.39
C PRO A 147 17.52 -6.14 -6.84
N PRO A 148 17.67 -7.21 -6.04
CA PRO A 148 16.54 -7.85 -5.37
C PRO A 148 15.78 -6.86 -4.49
N VAL A 149 14.46 -6.92 -4.53
CA VAL A 149 13.60 -6.11 -3.66
C VAL A 149 13.28 -6.92 -2.42
N ILE A 150 13.93 -6.59 -1.29
CA ILE A 150 13.72 -7.29 -0.02
C ILE A 150 12.52 -6.66 0.70
N HIS A 151 11.48 -7.46 0.93
CA HIS A 151 10.27 -7.02 1.62
C HIS A 151 10.47 -7.11 3.14
N GLY A 152 10.82 -5.99 3.78
CA GLY A 152 11.14 -5.93 5.21
C GLY A 152 9.98 -6.21 6.19
N SER A 153 8.76 -6.49 5.71
CA SER A 153 7.64 -6.87 6.59
C SER A 153 6.49 -7.55 5.83
N VAL A 154 6.64 -8.84 5.53
CA VAL A 154 5.58 -9.66 4.92
C VAL A 154 4.42 -9.81 5.92
N ARG A 155 3.33 -9.07 5.71
CA ARG A 155 2.09 -9.19 6.49
C ARG A 155 0.96 -9.59 5.54
N GLY A 156 0.12 -10.55 5.96
CA GLY A 156 -1.03 -11.05 5.19
C GLY A 156 -2.15 -10.02 5.03
N VAL A 157 -1.88 -8.90 4.34
CA VAL A 157 -2.77 -7.74 4.31
C VAL A 157 -3.14 -7.40 2.88
N ARG A 158 -4.35 -7.84 2.48
CA ARG A 158 -5.27 -7.25 1.49
C ARG A 158 -5.42 -8.05 0.16
N PHE A 159 -6.67 -8.30 -0.27
CA PHE A 159 -6.99 -9.18 -1.42
C PHE A 159 -8.04 -8.55 -2.35
N PRO A 160 -7.88 -8.62 -3.68
CA PRO A 160 -8.91 -8.28 -4.66
C PRO A 160 -10.06 -9.28 -4.73
N SER A 161 -11.20 -8.80 -5.23
CA SER A 161 -12.37 -9.60 -5.56
C SER A 161 -12.60 -9.61 -7.07
N SER A 162 -12.24 -10.69 -7.74
CA SER A 162 -13.03 -11.39 -8.78
C SER A 162 -12.17 -12.47 -9.42
N ALA A 163 -12.59 -13.74 -9.28
CA ALA A 163 -12.17 -14.96 -10.00
C ALA A 163 -10.67 -15.25 -10.26
N SER A 164 -9.75 -14.42 -9.80
CA SER A 164 -8.32 -14.56 -9.99
C SER A 164 -7.68 -14.21 -8.65
N PHE A 165 -6.71 -15.02 -8.23
CA PHE A 165 -5.71 -14.79 -7.17
C PHE A 165 -5.42 -13.31 -6.92
N LEU A 166 -5.06 -12.82 -5.71
CA LEU A 166 -3.90 -11.91 -5.41
C LEU A 166 -3.76 -11.62 -3.89
N PRO A 167 -2.64 -12.00 -3.24
CA PRO A 167 -2.24 -11.45 -1.94
C PRO A 167 -1.38 -10.20 -2.08
N ALA A 168 -1.68 -9.17 -1.32
CA ALA A 168 -0.97 -7.91 -1.33
C ALA A 168 0.34 -7.94 -0.53
N LEU A 169 1.46 -7.68 -1.21
CA LEU A 169 2.78 -7.58 -0.58
C LEU A 169 3.59 -6.39 -1.10
N TYR A 170 3.42 -5.22 -0.47
CA TYR A 170 4.50 -4.22 -0.43
C TYR A 170 4.28 -3.21 0.70
N GLN A 171 5.31 -3.01 1.52
CA GLN A 171 5.47 -1.82 2.34
C GLN A 171 6.89 -1.29 2.15
N PRO A 172 7.06 0.04 1.95
CA PRO A 172 8.37 0.66 2.00
C PRO A 172 9.09 0.30 3.29
N SER A 173 10.34 -0.14 3.19
CA SER A 173 11.20 -0.38 4.34
C SER A 173 11.50 0.96 5.03
N THR A 174 11.24 1.04 6.33
CA THR A 174 11.61 2.21 7.16
C THR A 174 13.12 2.39 7.25
#